data_AF-A0AAV4F112-F1
#
_entry.id   AF-A0AAV4F112-F1
#
_cell.length_a   1.000
_cell.length_b   1.000
_cell.length_c   1.000
_cell.angle_alpha   90.00
_cell.angle_beta   90.00
_cell.angle_gamma   90.00
#
_symmetry.space_group_name_H-M   'P 1'
#
loop_
_entity.id
_entity.type
_entity.pdbx_description
1 polymer ?
#
loop_
_entity_poly.entity_id
_entity_poly.type
_entity_poly.pdbx_seq_one_letter_code
_entity_poly.pdbx_strand_id
1 'polypeptide(L)'
;MFEQVNKAYEFLCSKAKVKDGPDPQNIVLILKAQSILFSRYKEELQPYKYAGYPMLIKTIQMETNDDQLFSKSAPLLAAASELAYHTVNCSSLNAEELRRESGIQNLPRLCAVVCECVSAFSVDFWLQTNLFQSGVLWHLLLYLFNYDYTLEEGGVDRSQESNQQVGCTLESRKDKKKCYDLKL
;
A
#
# COMPACT_ATOMS: atom_id res chain seq x y z
N MET A 1 24.09 8.02 7.41
CA MET A 1 22.67 8.34 7.14
C MET A 1 21.76 7.76 8.23
N PHE A 2 21.69 6.44 8.40
CA PHE A 2 20.86 5.79 9.44
C PHE A 2 21.07 6.32 10.86
N GLU A 3 22.30 6.61 11.25
CA GLU A 3 22.62 7.17 12.58
C GLU A 3 21.99 8.56 12.80
N GLN A 4 21.89 9.39 11.75
CA GLN A 4 21.25 10.71 11.85
C GLN A 4 19.72 10.59 11.94
N VAL A 5 19.14 9.62 11.23
CA VAL A 5 17.69 9.29 11.33
C VAL A 5 17.36 8.77 12.74
N ASN A 6 18.20 7.91 13.31
CA ASN A 6 18.03 7.43 14.68
C ASN A 6 18.18 8.56 15.72
N LYS A 7 19.17 9.46 15.54
CA LYS A 7 19.32 10.64 16.41
C LYS A 7 18.10 11.57 16.35
N ALA A 8 17.51 11.75 15.16
CA ALA A 8 16.28 12.54 15.00
C ALA A 8 15.08 11.85 15.68
N TYR A 9 14.97 10.53 15.58
CA TYR A 9 13.97 9.73 16.30
C TYR A 9 14.11 9.89 17.83
N GLU A 10 15.32 9.70 18.36
CA GLU A 10 15.61 9.88 19.78
C GLU A 10 15.27 11.29 20.25
N PHE A 11 15.57 12.30 19.45
CA PHE A 11 15.22 13.69 19.73
C PHE A 11 13.70 13.90 19.81
N LEU A 12 12.93 13.38 18.84
CA LEU A 12 11.46 13.45 18.84
C LEU A 12 10.86 12.77 20.08
N CYS A 13 11.48 11.68 20.56
CA CYS A 13 11.05 10.99 21.77
C CYS A 13 11.49 11.69 23.08
N SER A 14 12.49 12.59 23.04
CA SER A 14 13.13 13.15 24.25
C SER A 14 12.41 14.35 24.89
N LYS A 15 11.51 15.03 24.19
CA LYS A 15 10.89 16.28 24.68
C LYS A 15 9.38 16.37 24.41
N ALA A 16 8.59 15.74 25.26
CA ALA A 16 7.31 16.27 25.73
C ALA A 16 6.72 15.31 26.78
N LYS A 17 5.96 15.86 27.73
CA LYS A 17 5.23 15.15 28.80
C LYS A 17 4.48 13.92 28.27
N VAL A 18 5.09 12.74 28.32
CA VAL A 18 4.40 11.47 28.03
C VAL A 18 3.60 11.11 29.26
N LYS A 19 2.30 11.43 29.26
CA LYS A 19 1.37 10.88 30.25
C LYS A 19 0.69 9.59 29.76
N ASP A 20 0.59 9.36 28.45
CA ASP A 20 -0.12 8.21 27.87
C ASP A 20 0.51 7.72 26.54
N GLY A 21 1.71 7.14 26.60
CA GLY A 21 2.29 6.43 25.44
C GLY A 21 2.79 7.31 24.28
N PRO A 22 3.20 6.68 23.15
CA PRO A 22 3.78 7.39 22.02
C PRO A 22 2.73 8.23 21.26
N ASP A 23 3.08 9.47 20.92
CA ASP A 23 2.21 10.40 20.19
C ASP A 23 2.00 9.94 18.73
N PRO A 24 0.74 9.70 18.30
CA PRO A 24 0.41 9.30 16.93
C PRO A 24 0.95 10.23 15.84
N GLN A 25 0.99 11.54 16.08
CA GLN A 25 1.50 12.50 15.09
C GLN A 25 3.01 12.38 14.92
N ASN A 26 3.75 12.14 16.01
CA ASN A 26 5.17 11.88 15.93
C ASN A 26 5.47 10.58 15.18
N ILE A 27 4.67 9.54 15.39
CA ILE A 27 4.77 8.29 14.63
C ILE A 27 4.54 8.55 13.13
N VAL A 28 3.51 9.31 12.76
CA VAL A 28 3.26 9.68 11.34
C VAL A 28 4.47 10.41 10.74
N LEU A 29 5.09 11.34 11.48
CA LEU A 29 6.28 12.04 11.01
C LEU A 29 7.45 11.09 10.77
N ILE A 30 7.67 10.12 11.66
CA ILE A 30 8.72 9.11 11.51
C ILE A 30 8.47 8.24 10.28
N LEU A 31 7.24 7.75 10.10
CA LEU A 31 6.86 6.93 8.95
C LEU A 31 7.07 7.69 7.63
N LYS A 32 6.62 8.95 7.56
CA LYS A 32 6.82 9.81 6.38
C LYS A 32 8.28 10.10 6.10
N ALA A 33 9.09 10.35 7.13
CA ALA A 33 10.52 10.55 6.98
C ALA A 33 11.19 9.30 6.37
N GLN A 34 10.79 8.11 6.82
CA GLN A 34 11.26 6.85 6.26
C GLN A 34 10.77 6.64 4.81
N SER A 35 9.52 7.01 4.48
CA SER A 35 9.01 6.95 3.11
C SER A 35 9.86 7.80 2.17
N ILE A 36 10.18 9.04 2.58
CA ILE A 36 11.05 9.95 1.83
C ILE A 36 12.45 9.34 1.67
N LEU A 37 12.99 8.74 2.73
CA LEU A 37 14.31 8.11 2.71
C LEU A 37 14.37 6.99 1.66
N PHE A 38 13.42 6.05 1.69
CA PHE A 38 13.34 4.93 0.75
C PHE A 38 12.96 5.36 -0.67
N SER A 39 12.20 6.45 -0.82
CA SER A 39 11.85 6.99 -2.13
C SER A 39 13.02 7.70 -2.80
N ARG A 40 13.84 8.45 -2.05
CA ARG A 40 14.89 9.31 -2.61
C ARG A 40 16.25 8.63 -2.71
N TYR A 41 16.56 7.73 -1.77
CA TYR A 41 17.85 7.05 -1.68
C TYR A 41 17.71 5.55 -1.97
N LYS A 42 16.83 5.21 -2.93
CA LYS A 42 16.51 3.83 -3.29
C LYS A 42 17.76 3.06 -3.71
N GLU A 43 18.65 3.68 -4.47
CA GLU A 43 19.86 3.03 -5.00
C GLU A 43 20.83 2.64 -3.88
N GLU A 44 21.00 3.51 -2.88
CA GLU A 44 21.86 3.23 -1.73
C GLU A 44 21.23 2.24 -0.75
N LEU A 45 19.89 2.22 -0.66
CA LEU A 45 19.15 1.42 0.30
C LEU A 45 18.79 0.02 -0.21
N GLN A 46 18.79 -0.19 -1.53
CA GLN A 46 18.43 -1.45 -2.18
C GLN A 46 19.14 -2.69 -1.58
N PRO A 47 20.43 -2.64 -1.19
CA PRO A 47 21.13 -3.78 -0.60
C PRO A 47 20.69 -4.14 0.83
N TYR A 48 19.99 -3.24 1.53
CA TYR A 48 19.65 -3.38 2.94
C TYR A 48 18.17 -3.78 3.14
N LYS A 49 17.94 -4.55 4.21
CA LYS A 49 16.58 -4.92 4.66
C LYS A 49 15.96 -3.80 5.48
N TYR A 50 14.67 -3.57 5.29
CA TYR A 50 13.90 -2.72 6.19
C TYR A 50 13.54 -3.47 7.48
N ALA A 51 14.31 -3.23 8.54
CA ALA A 51 14.11 -3.87 9.84
C ALA A 51 12.82 -3.45 10.58
N GLY A 52 12.11 -2.42 10.10
CA GLY A 52 10.92 -1.90 10.74
C GLY A 52 9.63 -2.69 10.46
N TYR A 53 9.68 -3.75 9.63
CA TYR A 53 8.48 -4.51 9.24
C TYR A 53 7.64 -5.03 10.40
N PRO A 54 8.20 -5.61 11.48
CA PRO A 54 7.37 -6.12 12.59
C PRO A 54 6.47 -5.04 13.19
N MET A 55 7.01 -3.83 13.40
CA MET A 55 6.26 -2.71 13.94
C MET A 55 5.32 -2.10 12.90
N LEU A 56 5.77 -1.98 11.65
CA LEU A 56 4.95 -1.45 10.56
C LEU A 56 3.69 -2.29 10.32
N ILE A 57 3.85 -3.61 10.28
CA ILE A 57 2.75 -4.57 10.13
C ILE A 57 1.79 -4.46 11.31
N LYS A 58 2.32 -4.41 12.53
CA LYS A 58 1.52 -4.26 13.74
C LYS A 58 0.70 -2.96 13.73
N THR A 59 1.27 -1.85 13.27
CA THR A 59 0.54 -0.58 13.09
C THR A 59 -0.59 -0.73 12.07
N ILE A 60 -0.34 -1.34 10.91
CA ILE A 60 -1.39 -1.58 9.89
C ILE A 60 -2.51 -2.46 10.46
N GLN A 61 -2.17 -3.52 11.19
CA GLN A 61 -3.15 -4.40 11.84
C GLN A 61 -3.98 -3.67 12.89
N MET A 62 -3.34 -2.87 13.75
CA MET A 62 -4.05 -2.09 14.77
C MET A 62 -5.03 -1.11 14.13
N GLU A 63 -4.60 -0.39 13.10
CA GLU A 63 -5.45 0.57 12.41
C GLU A 63 -6.60 -0.10 11.65
N THR A 64 -6.33 -1.18 10.92
CA THR A 64 -7.36 -1.88 10.11
C THR A 64 -8.37 -2.68 10.94
N ASN A 65 -8.08 -2.93 12.21
CA ASN A 65 -9.00 -3.57 13.16
C ASN A 65 -9.68 -2.58 14.10
N ASP A 66 -9.44 -1.27 13.93
CA ASP A 66 -10.06 -0.24 14.76
C ASP A 66 -11.38 0.24 14.16
N ASP A 67 -12.48 0.04 14.89
CA ASP A 67 -13.82 0.47 14.48
C ASP A 67 -13.94 2.00 14.33
N GLN A 68 -13.02 2.76 14.94
CA GLN A 68 -12.93 4.23 14.85
C GLN A 68 -11.87 4.70 13.86
N LEU A 69 -11.35 3.83 12.98
CA LEU A 69 -10.31 4.15 12.00
C LEU A 69 -10.56 5.49 11.28
N PHE A 70 -11.77 5.73 10.79
CA PHE A 70 -12.12 6.93 10.01
C PHE A 70 -12.36 8.19 10.85
N SER A 71 -12.40 8.07 12.18
CA SER A 71 -12.62 9.17 13.12
C SER A 71 -11.30 9.73 13.69
N LYS A 72 -10.16 9.10 13.38
CA LYS A 72 -8.85 9.47 13.92
C LYS A 72 -8.29 10.73 13.26
N SER A 73 -7.64 11.58 14.05
CA SER A 73 -6.98 12.80 13.56
C SER A 73 -5.61 12.57 12.95
N ALA A 74 -4.93 11.48 13.31
CA ALA A 74 -3.61 11.13 12.78
C ALA A 74 -3.76 10.06 11.67
N PRO A 75 -3.24 10.29 10.45
CA PRO A 75 -3.38 9.37 9.32
C PRO A 75 -2.34 8.23 9.36
N LEU A 76 -2.33 7.45 10.45
CA LEU A 76 -1.34 6.40 10.70
C LEU A 76 -1.38 5.31 9.62
N LEU A 77 -2.58 4.81 9.29
CA LEU A 77 -2.72 3.76 8.27
C LEU A 77 -2.19 4.20 6.91
N ALA A 78 -2.45 5.45 6.52
CA ALA A 78 -1.98 6.00 5.25
C ALA A 78 -0.45 6.10 5.22
N ALA A 79 0.16 6.67 6.27
CA ALA A 79 1.62 6.80 6.37
C ALA A 79 2.31 5.43 6.43
N ALA A 80 1.74 4.46 7.14
CA ALA A 80 2.26 3.09 7.22
C ALA A 80 2.17 2.37 5.86
N SER A 81 1.05 2.53 5.15
CA SER A 81 0.86 1.93 3.83
C SER A 81 1.80 2.52 2.78
N GLU A 82 2.01 3.84 2.82
CA GLU A 82 3.00 4.54 1.98
C GLU A 82 4.42 4.02 2.24
N LEU A 83 4.81 3.86 3.50
CA LEU A 83 6.13 3.33 3.84
C LEU A 83 6.30 1.86 3.39
N ALA A 84 5.26 1.04 3.56
CA ALA A 84 5.26 -0.33 3.06
C ALA A 84 5.48 -0.37 1.54
N TYR A 85 4.81 0.52 0.80
CA TYR A 85 5.00 0.66 -0.64
C TYR A 85 6.45 1.03 -1.00
N HIS A 86 7.00 2.08 -0.40
CA HIS A 86 8.35 2.54 -0.75
C HIS A 86 9.43 1.52 -0.40
N THR A 87 9.29 0.83 0.74
CA THR A 87 10.26 -0.21 1.15
C THR A 87 10.21 -1.41 0.22
N VAL A 88 9.02 -1.91 -0.15
CA VAL A 88 8.87 -3.02 -1.11
C VAL A 88 9.33 -2.62 -2.51
N ASN A 89 8.96 -1.42 -2.97
CA ASN A 89 9.40 -0.90 -4.26
C ASN A 89 10.93 -0.70 -4.29
N CYS A 90 11.58 -0.49 -3.14
CA CYS A 90 13.02 -0.30 -3.06
C CYS A 90 13.79 -1.53 -3.53
N SER A 91 13.37 -2.75 -3.14
CA SER A 91 14.08 -3.99 -3.50
C SER A 91 13.21 -5.24 -3.34
N SER A 92 13.52 -6.28 -4.12
CA SER A 92 12.92 -7.62 -3.93
C SER A 92 13.27 -8.23 -2.56
N LEU A 93 14.41 -7.87 -1.99
CA LEU A 93 14.82 -8.27 -0.64
C LEU A 93 13.82 -7.78 0.42
N ASN A 94 13.31 -6.56 0.27
CA ASN A 94 12.30 -6.01 1.17
C ASN A 94 10.93 -6.66 0.99
N ALA A 95 10.55 -7.02 -0.24
CA ALA A 95 9.35 -7.82 -0.48
C ALA A 95 9.41 -9.19 0.23
N GLU A 96 10.57 -9.84 0.17
CA GLU A 96 10.81 -11.12 0.85
C GLU A 96 10.82 -10.98 2.38
N GLU A 97 11.38 -9.90 2.92
CA GLU A 97 11.35 -9.64 4.36
C GLU A 97 9.92 -9.35 4.85
N LEU A 98 9.13 -8.57 4.11
CA LEU A 98 7.72 -8.35 4.40
C LEU A 98 6.93 -9.67 4.40
N ARG A 99 7.22 -10.57 3.45
CA ARG A 99 6.63 -11.92 3.40
C ARG A 99 7.00 -12.74 4.62
N ARG A 100 8.29 -12.72 5.02
CA ARG A 100 8.81 -13.46 6.16
C ARG A 100 8.16 -13.05 7.48
N GLU A 101 7.88 -11.76 7.64
CA GLU A 101 7.18 -11.19 8.79
C GLU A 101 5.65 -11.39 8.73
N SER A 102 5.14 -12.23 7.82
CA SER A 102 3.71 -12.47 7.59
C SER A 102 2.91 -11.22 7.19
N GLY A 103 3.59 -10.18 6.66
CA GLY A 103 2.97 -8.92 6.27
C GLY A 103 1.97 -9.06 5.12
N ILE A 104 2.20 -10.01 4.20
CA ILE A 104 1.31 -10.28 3.06
C ILE A 104 -0.09 -10.70 3.51
N GLN A 105 -0.20 -11.40 4.65
CA GLN A 105 -1.50 -11.85 5.18
C GLN A 105 -2.41 -10.68 5.60
N ASN A 106 -1.85 -9.49 5.81
CA ASN A 106 -2.60 -8.29 6.16
C ASN A 106 -3.08 -7.50 4.94
N LEU A 107 -2.55 -7.78 3.75
CA LEU A 107 -2.95 -7.09 2.52
C LEU A 107 -4.45 -7.26 2.19
N PRO A 108 -5.07 -8.46 2.31
CA PRO A 108 -6.50 -8.60 2.08
C PRO A 108 -7.35 -7.70 2.98
N ARG A 109 -7.01 -7.61 4.28
CA ARG A 109 -7.72 -6.75 5.22
C ARG A 109 -7.52 -5.27 4.89
N LEU A 110 -6.30 -4.87 4.56
CA LEU A 110 -6.01 -3.51 4.11
C LEU A 110 -6.82 -3.15 2.85
N CYS A 111 -6.84 -4.05 1.85
CA CYS A 111 -7.65 -3.87 0.64
C CYS A 111 -9.14 -3.76 0.95
N ALA A 112 -9.66 -4.58 1.86
CA ALA A 112 -11.07 -4.53 2.28
C ALA A 112 -11.41 -3.16 2.90
N VAL A 113 -10.58 -2.68 3.84
CA VAL A 113 -10.76 -1.36 4.48
C VAL A 113 -10.70 -0.22 3.46
N VAL A 114 -9.80 -0.30 2.47
CA VAL A 114 -9.75 0.67 1.36
C VAL A 114 -11.03 0.62 0.52
N CYS A 115 -11.54 -0.57 0.22
CA CYS A 115 -12.79 -0.72 -0.53
C CYS A 115 -14.01 -0.19 0.25
N GLU A 116 -14.07 -0.43 1.55
CA GLU A 116 -15.10 0.13 2.44
C GLU A 116 -15.07 1.66 2.44
N CYS A 117 -13.86 2.25 2.53
CA CYS A 117 -13.66 3.70 2.45
C CYS A 117 -14.14 4.29 1.12
N VAL A 118 -13.72 3.70 -0.01
CA VAL A 118 -14.17 4.13 -1.34
C VAL A 118 -15.69 3.98 -1.48
N SER A 119 -16.26 2.90 -0.95
CA SER A 119 -17.71 2.67 -0.98
C SER A 119 -18.46 3.73 -0.17
N ALA A 120 -17.96 4.08 1.02
CA ALA A 120 -18.53 5.12 1.86
C ALA A 120 -18.47 6.52 1.21
N PHE A 121 -17.41 6.83 0.46
CA PHE A 121 -17.32 8.08 -0.30
C PHE A 121 -18.18 8.08 -1.57
N SER A 122 -18.48 6.91 -2.12
CA SER A 122 -19.22 6.79 -3.37
C SER A 122 -20.73 7.07 -3.23
N VAL A 123 -21.25 7.20 -2.00
CA VAL A 123 -22.66 7.52 -1.74
C VAL A 123 -22.96 9.02 -1.83
N ASP A 124 -21.95 9.87 -1.64
CA ASP A 124 -22.08 11.33 -1.76
C ASP A 124 -21.71 11.78 -3.18
N PHE A 125 -22.55 12.62 -3.78
CA PHE A 125 -22.39 13.05 -5.17
C PHE A 125 -21.05 13.75 -5.44
N TRP A 126 -20.61 14.63 -4.53
CA TRP A 126 -19.39 15.41 -4.72
C TRP A 126 -18.15 14.54 -4.50
N LEU A 127 -18.15 13.70 -3.47
CA LEU A 127 -17.06 12.77 -3.20
C LEU A 127 -16.93 11.71 -4.30
N GLN A 128 -18.05 11.15 -4.77
CA GLN A 128 -18.09 10.23 -5.91
C GLN A 128 -17.48 10.88 -7.17
N THR A 129 -17.86 12.14 -7.46
CA THR A 129 -17.31 12.89 -8.60
C THR A 129 -15.80 13.08 -8.48
N ASN A 130 -15.31 13.40 -7.27
CA ASN A 130 -13.87 13.54 -7.00
C ASN A 130 -13.11 12.20 -7.17
N LEU A 131 -13.68 11.08 -6.71
CA LEU A 131 -13.10 9.76 -6.92
C LEU A 131 -13.01 9.39 -8.40
N PHE A 132 -14.04 9.71 -9.18
CA PHE A 132 -14.06 9.50 -10.63
C PHE A 132 -12.98 10.34 -11.33
N GLN A 133 -12.90 11.64 -11.02
CA GLN A 133 -11.91 12.55 -11.62
C GLN A 133 -10.47 12.17 -11.23
N SER A 134 -10.26 11.67 -10.01
CA SER A 134 -8.97 11.14 -9.55
C SER A 134 -8.61 9.80 -10.19
N GLY A 135 -9.53 9.20 -10.95
CA GLY A 135 -9.33 7.93 -11.66
C GLY A 135 -9.34 6.70 -10.77
N VAL A 136 -9.90 6.79 -9.56
CA VAL A 136 -9.95 5.66 -8.60
C VAL A 136 -10.66 4.45 -9.20
N LEU A 137 -11.75 4.67 -9.94
CA LEU A 137 -12.49 3.60 -10.63
C LEU A 137 -11.59 2.82 -11.60
N TRP A 138 -10.72 3.51 -12.36
CA TRP A 138 -9.81 2.84 -13.30
C TRP A 138 -8.79 1.95 -12.60
N HIS A 139 -8.28 2.38 -11.44
CA HIS A 139 -7.36 1.57 -10.64
C HIS A 139 -8.06 0.35 -10.03
N LEU A 140 -9.32 0.49 -9.61
CA LEU A 140 -10.12 -0.63 -9.08
C LEU A 140 -10.49 -1.64 -10.18
N LEU A 141 -10.83 -1.17 -11.38
CA LEU A 141 -11.12 -2.03 -12.54
C LEU A 141 -9.93 -2.94 -12.89
N LEU A 142 -8.68 -2.54 -12.59
CA LEU A 142 -7.52 -3.40 -12.81
C LEU A 142 -7.62 -4.72 -12.05
N TYR A 143 -8.21 -4.70 -10.85
CA TYR A 143 -8.40 -5.89 -10.01
C TYR A 143 -9.53 -6.78 -10.51
N LEU A 144 -10.58 -6.19 -11.11
CA LEU A 144 -11.68 -6.94 -11.73
C LEU A 144 -11.22 -7.75 -12.95
N PHE A 145 -10.24 -7.23 -13.70
CA PHE A 145 -9.67 -7.86 -14.88
C PHE A 145 -8.34 -8.58 -14.62
N ASN A 146 -7.99 -8.83 -13.36
CA ASN A 146 -6.82 -9.66 -13.08
C ASN A 146 -7.10 -11.10 -13.51
N TYR A 147 -6.12 -11.68 -14.19
CA TYR A 147 -6.18 -13.06 -14.64
C TYR A 147 -6.23 -13.99 -13.43
N ASP A 148 -7.26 -14.83 -13.37
CA ASP A 148 -7.40 -15.87 -12.36
C ASP A 148 -6.49 -17.06 -12.73
N TYR A 149 -5.34 -17.15 -12.09
CA TYR A 149 -4.39 -18.24 -12.29
C TYR A 149 -4.87 -19.56 -11.67
N THR A 150 -5.93 -19.56 -10.86
CA THR A 150 -6.50 -20.80 -10.29
C THR A 150 -7.26 -21.63 -11.34
N LEU A 151 -7.53 -21.06 -12.53
CA LEU A 151 -7.95 -21.82 -13.72
C LEU A 151 -6.93 -22.88 -14.14
N GLU A 152 -5.66 -22.72 -13.79
CA GLU A 152 -4.60 -23.70 -14.05
C GLU A 152 -4.79 -25.00 -13.23
N GLU A 153 -5.40 -24.88 -12.05
CA GLU A 153 -5.72 -26.04 -11.18
C GLU A 153 -7.02 -26.73 -11.61
N GLY A 154 -7.84 -26.07 -12.42
CA GLY A 154 -9.11 -26.58 -12.96
C GLY A 154 -8.99 -27.39 -14.27
N GLY A 155 -7.79 -27.63 -14.79
CA GLY A 155 -7.57 -28.42 -16.00
C GLY A 155 -8.00 -27.73 -17.31
N VAL A 156 -8.10 -26.40 -17.32
CA VAL A 156 -8.51 -25.63 -18.51
C VAL A 156 -7.30 -25.40 -19.43
N ASP A 157 -7.42 -25.83 -20.69
CA ASP A 157 -6.33 -25.83 -21.68
C ASP A 157 -5.95 -24.40 -22.14
N ARG A 158 -4.65 -24.18 -22.38
CA ARG A 158 -4.00 -22.85 -22.53
C ARG A 158 -4.01 -22.28 -23.95
N SER A 159 -4.64 -22.94 -24.91
CA SER A 159 -4.58 -22.45 -26.29
C SER A 159 -5.31 -21.11 -26.45
N GLN A 160 -4.70 -20.15 -27.15
CA GLN A 160 -5.34 -18.87 -27.51
C GLN A 160 -6.65 -19.05 -28.28
N GLU A 161 -6.85 -20.23 -28.88
CA GLU A 161 -8.04 -20.60 -29.64
C GLU A 161 -9.19 -21.12 -28.76
N SER A 162 -8.89 -21.69 -27.57
CA SER A 162 -9.90 -22.24 -26.66
C SER A 162 -10.26 -21.31 -25.50
N ASN A 163 -9.33 -20.44 -25.06
CA ASN A 163 -9.51 -19.64 -23.85
C ASN A 163 -9.78 -18.15 -24.15
N GLN A 164 -11.08 -17.82 -24.30
CA GLN A 164 -11.55 -16.45 -24.57
C GLN A 164 -11.17 -15.45 -23.47
N GLN A 165 -10.92 -15.90 -22.23
CA GLN A 165 -10.54 -15.06 -21.10
C GLN A 165 -9.11 -14.52 -21.22
N VAL A 166 -8.19 -15.32 -21.80
CA VAL A 166 -6.81 -14.89 -22.09
C VAL A 166 -6.82 -13.78 -23.15
N GLY A 167 -7.61 -13.93 -24.21
CA GLY A 167 -7.79 -12.90 -25.24
C GLY A 167 -8.30 -11.58 -24.65
N CYS A 168 -9.38 -11.65 -23.87
CA CYS A 168 -9.99 -10.47 -23.23
C CYS A 168 -9.04 -9.74 -22.25
N THR A 169 -8.19 -10.49 -21.55
CA THR A 169 -7.20 -9.93 -20.61
C THR A 169 -6.04 -9.25 -21.34
N LEU A 170 -5.55 -9.83 -22.44
CA LEU A 170 -4.48 -9.24 -23.25
C LEU A 170 -4.94 -7.95 -23.94
N GLU A 171 -6.18 -7.92 -24.41
CA GLU A 171 -6.80 -6.74 -25.00
C GLU A 171 -6.95 -5.62 -23.95
N SER A 172 -7.47 -5.96 -22.76
CA SER A 172 -7.51 -5.04 -21.61
C SER A 172 -6.13 -4.51 -21.21
N ARG A 173 -5.06 -5.32 -21.32
CA ARG A 173 -3.68 -4.87 -21.07
C ARG A 173 -3.14 -3.93 -22.14
N LYS A 174 -3.51 -4.11 -23.42
CA LYS A 174 -3.16 -3.19 -24.50
C LYS A 174 -3.86 -1.85 -24.31
N ASP A 175 -5.13 -1.86 -23.93
CA ASP A 175 -5.90 -0.65 -23.62
C ASP A 175 -5.35 0.08 -22.39
N LYS A 176 -4.92 -0.65 -21.34
CA LYS A 176 -4.19 -0.07 -20.20
C LYS A 176 -2.96 0.72 -20.66
N LYS A 177 -2.09 0.14 -21.50
CA LYS A 177 -0.88 0.82 -21.99
C LYS A 177 -1.22 2.11 -22.74
N LYS A 178 -2.21 2.03 -23.63
CA LYS A 178 -2.68 3.19 -24.41
C LYS A 178 -3.23 4.32 -23.53
N CYS A 179 -3.87 3.99 -22.41
CA CYS A 179 -4.43 4.97 -21.47
C CYS A 179 -3.37 5.62 -20.56
N TYR A 180 -2.31 4.90 -20.20
CA TYR A 180 -1.15 5.47 -19.49
C TYR A 180 -0.34 6.41 -20.39
N ASP A 181 -0.16 6.05 -21.66
CA ASP A 181 0.56 6.86 -22.66
C ASP A 181 -0.18 8.15 -23.06
N LEU A 182 -1.47 8.29 -22.71
CA LEU A 182 -2.29 9.50 -22.93
C LEU A 182 -2.20 10.54 -21.79
N LYS A 183 -1.46 10.25 -20.71
CA LYS A 183 -1.30 11.12 -19.52
C LYS A 183 0.12 11.66 -19.30
N LEU A 184 1.03 11.45 -20.25
CA LEU A 184 2.37 12.08 -20.34
C LEU A 184 2.45 12.95 -21.61
#